data_AF-A0A731SJU5-F1
#
_entry.id   AF-A0A731SJU5-F1
#
_cell.length_a   1.000
_cell.length_b   1.000
_cell.length_c   1.000
_cell.angle_alpha   90.00
_cell.angle_beta   90.00
_cell.angle_gamma   90.00
#
_symmetry.space_group_name_H-M   'P 1'
#
loop_
_entity.id
_entity.type
_entity.pdbx_description
1 polymer ?
#
loop_
_entity_poly.entity_id
_entity_poly.type
_entity_poly.pdbx_seq_one_letter_code
_entity_poly.pdbx_strand_id
1 'polypeptide(L)'
;VVAATDGPMPQTREHILLGRQVGVPYIIVFLNKCDMVDDEELLELVEMEVRELLSQYDFPGDDTPIVRGSALKALEGDAEWEAKIIELAGFLDSYIPEPERAIDKPFLLPIEDVFSISGRGT
;
A
#
# COMPACT_ATOMS: atom_id res chain seq x y z
N VAL A 1 1.16 0.59 4.06
CA VAL A 1 2.08 1.64 4.55
C VAL A 1 2.67 1.18 5.86
N VAL A 2 3.99 1.30 6.03
CA VAL A 2 4.72 0.97 7.27
C VAL A 2 5.57 2.19 7.64
N ALA A 3 5.62 2.58 8.90
CA ALA A 3 6.51 3.64 9.34
C ALA A 3 7.91 3.07 9.60
N ALA A 4 8.95 3.64 8.99
CA ALA A 4 10.34 3.25 9.18
C ALA A 4 10.79 3.34 10.65
N THR A 5 10.22 4.28 11.41
CA THR A 5 10.52 4.48 12.83
C THR A 5 10.01 3.35 13.73
N ASP A 6 8.94 2.68 13.31
CA ASP A 6 8.17 1.75 14.13
C ASP A 6 8.31 0.30 13.65
N GLY A 7 8.61 0.10 12.37
CA GLY A 7 8.65 -1.22 11.73
C GLY A 7 7.28 -1.89 11.63
N PRO A 8 7.24 -3.21 11.37
CA PRO A 8 6.00 -3.97 11.32
C PRO A 8 5.32 -4.06 12.69
N MET A 9 4.06 -3.60 12.76
CA MET A 9 3.25 -3.63 13.98
C MET A 9 2.21 -4.76 13.93
N PRO A 10 1.56 -5.12 15.05
CA PRO A 10 0.49 -6.11 15.04
C PRO A 10 -0.63 -5.81 14.03
N GLN A 11 -0.96 -4.53 13.82
CA GLN A 11 -1.93 -4.12 12.81
C GLN A 11 -1.43 -4.34 11.37
N THR A 12 -0.12 -4.20 11.13
CA THR A 12 0.49 -4.49 9.81
C THR A 12 0.27 -5.95 9.42
N ARG A 13 0.49 -6.86 10.37
CA ARG A 13 0.22 -8.29 10.20
C ARG A 13 -1.25 -8.56 9.88
N GLU A 14 -2.16 -7.95 10.64
CA GLU A 14 -3.59 -8.13 10.45
C GLU A 14 -4.06 -7.64 9.08
N HIS A 15 -3.58 -6.48 8.62
CA HIS A 15 -3.95 -5.97 7.30
C HIS A 15 -3.48 -6.88 6.16
N ILE A 16 -2.28 -7.46 6.25
CA ILE A 16 -1.78 -8.41 5.25
C ILE A 16 -2.63 -9.69 5.26
N LEU A 17 -2.93 -10.23 6.45
CA LEU A 17 -3.79 -11.39 6.61
C LEU A 17 -5.20 -11.15 6.03
N LEU A 18 -5.83 -10.02 6.35
CA LEU A 18 -7.13 -9.65 5.82
C LEU A 18 -7.08 -9.49 4.31
N GLY A 19 -6.04 -8.84 3.77
CA GLY A 19 -5.83 -8.71 2.33
C GLY A 19 -5.85 -10.08 1.64
N ARG A 20 -5.19 -11.08 2.21
CA ARG A 20 -5.22 -12.44 1.68
C ARG A 20 -6.61 -13.07 1.76
N GLN A 21 -7.32 -12.91 2.88
CA GLN A 21 -8.65 -13.50 3.10
C GLN A 21 -9.74 -12.90 2.20
N VAL A 22 -9.68 -11.60 1.91
CA VAL A 22 -10.65 -10.91 1.05
C VAL A 22 -10.25 -10.94 -0.43
N GLY A 23 -9.13 -11.58 -0.76
CA GLY A 23 -8.70 -11.81 -2.14
C GLY A 23 -7.99 -10.62 -2.81
N VAL A 24 -7.31 -9.77 -2.03
CA VAL A 24 -6.43 -8.73 -2.59
C VAL A 24 -5.25 -9.41 -3.30
N PRO A 25 -5.07 -9.20 -4.61
CA PRO A 25 -4.09 -9.96 -5.39
C PRO A 25 -2.66 -9.39 -5.31
N TYR A 26 -2.52 -8.07 -5.13
CA TYR A 26 -1.23 -7.39 -5.14
C TYR A 26 -1.14 -6.39 -4.00
N ILE A 27 0.06 -6.26 -3.42
CA ILE A 27 0.40 -5.27 -2.40
C ILE A 27 1.65 -4.53 -2.88
N ILE A 28 1.65 -3.22 -2.71
CA ILE A 28 2.84 -2.37 -2.82
C ILE A 28 3.09 -1.76 -1.44
N VAL A 29 4.35 -1.68 -1.04
CA VAL A 29 4.74 -1.13 0.26
C VAL A 29 5.30 0.26 0.07
N PHE A 30 4.76 1.20 0.85
CA PHE A 30 5.39 2.49 1.08
C PHE A 30 5.93 2.52 2.50
N LEU A 31 7.26 2.58 2.62
CA LEU A 31 7.98 2.75 3.87
C LEU A 31 8.09 4.25 4.16
N ASN A 32 7.26 4.73 5.07
CA ASN A 32 7.04 6.14 5.35
C ASN A 32 7.90 6.63 6.53
N LYS A 33 8.00 7.95 6.71
CA LYS A 33 8.82 8.62 7.74
C LYS A 33 10.33 8.35 7.60
N CYS A 34 10.82 8.07 6.40
CA CYS A 34 12.26 7.90 6.17
C CYS A 34 13.06 9.18 6.43
N ASP A 35 12.44 10.35 6.45
CA ASP A 35 13.06 11.62 6.86
C ASP A 35 13.46 11.67 8.35
N MET A 36 12.96 10.73 9.15
CA MET A 36 13.23 10.62 10.59
C MET A 36 14.26 9.54 10.92
N VAL A 37 14.79 8.84 9.91
CA VAL A 37 15.70 7.70 10.05
C VAL A 37 16.92 7.92 9.17
N ASP A 38 18.05 8.21 9.82
CA ASP A 38 19.31 8.52 9.13
C ASP A 38 20.17 7.27 8.86
N ASP A 39 19.80 6.14 9.48
CA ASP A 39 20.54 4.88 9.43
C ASP A 39 19.97 3.95 8.35
N GLU A 40 20.77 3.75 7.30
CA GLU A 40 20.43 2.91 6.16
C GLU A 40 20.30 1.42 6.55
N GLU A 41 21.10 0.94 7.51
CA GLU A 41 21.02 -0.46 7.96
C GLU A 41 19.69 -0.74 8.68
N LEU A 42 19.15 0.26 9.40
CA LEU A 42 17.85 0.15 10.04
C LEU A 42 16.72 0.10 9.01
N LEU A 43 16.82 0.89 7.93
CA LEU A 43 15.83 0.86 6.85
C LEU A 43 15.84 -0.49 6.13
N GLU A 44 17.02 -1.04 5.82
CA GLU A 44 17.15 -2.38 5.23
C GLU A 44 16.58 -3.48 6.14
N LEU A 45 16.81 -3.39 7.45
CA LEU A 45 16.26 -4.33 8.42
C LEU A 45 14.73 -4.31 8.41
N VAL A 46 14.13 -3.11 8.44
CA VAL A 46 12.66 -2.98 8.42
C VAL A 46 12.08 -3.50 7.09
N GLU A 47 12.76 -3.27 5.96
CA GLU A 47 12.33 -3.83 4.68
C GLU A 47 12.36 -5.35 4.69
N MET A 48 13.43 -5.95 5.20
CA MET A 48 13.55 -7.41 5.32
C MET A 48 12.39 -7.98 6.15
N GLU A 49 12.08 -7.39 7.31
CA GLU A 49 10.96 -7.84 8.15
C GLU A 49 9.61 -7.71 7.44
N VAL A 50 9.40 -6.65 6.63
CA VAL A 50 8.18 -6.49 5.84
C VAL A 50 8.09 -7.55 4.74
N ARG A 51 9.19 -7.86 4.05
CA ARG A 51 9.23 -8.90 3.02
C ARG A 51 8.92 -10.28 3.61
N GLU A 52 9.54 -10.61 4.75
CA GLU A 52 9.25 -11.85 5.47
C GLU A 52 7.78 -11.95 5.88
N LEU A 53 7.20 -10.85 6.37
CA LEU A 53 5.80 -10.81 6.77
C LEU A 53 4.85 -10.99 5.58
N LEU A 54 5.16 -10.42 4.42
CA LEU A 54 4.40 -10.64 3.18
C LEU A 54 4.48 -12.11 2.74
N SER A 55 5.70 -12.67 2.72
CA SER A 55 5.94 -14.08 2.37
C SER A 55 5.24 -15.05 3.33
N GLN A 56 5.12 -14.70 4.61
CA GLN A 56 4.38 -15.50 5.60
C GLN A 56 2.90 -15.70 5.23
N TYR A 57 2.29 -14.77 4.49
CA TYR A 57 0.88 -14.80 4.11
C TYR A 57 0.66 -14.96 2.61
N ASP A 58 1.58 -15.66 1.94
CA ASP A 58 1.52 -16.03 0.51
C ASP A 58 1.52 -14.84 -0.46
N PHE A 59 2.07 -13.69 -0.06
CA PHE A 59 2.41 -12.62 -0.99
C PHE A 59 3.86 -12.77 -1.46
N PRO A 60 4.21 -12.31 -2.67
CA PRO A 60 5.58 -12.39 -3.19
C PRO A 60 6.47 -11.34 -2.52
N GLY A 61 6.88 -11.58 -1.27
CA GLY A 61 7.63 -10.61 -0.47
C GLY A 61 8.93 -10.14 -1.14
N ASP A 62 9.68 -11.04 -1.78
CA ASP A 62 10.94 -10.71 -2.45
C ASP A 62 10.75 -9.83 -3.69
N ASP A 63 9.66 -10.03 -4.44
CA ASP A 63 9.35 -9.28 -5.66
C ASP A 63 8.49 -8.03 -5.41
N THR A 64 7.97 -7.88 -4.18
CA THR A 64 7.10 -6.76 -3.84
C THR A 64 7.86 -5.43 -3.93
N PRO A 65 7.34 -4.43 -4.68
CA PRO A 65 7.92 -3.10 -4.69
C PRO A 65 7.82 -2.45 -3.31
N ILE A 66 8.95 -1.94 -2.82
CA ILE A 66 9.03 -1.15 -1.59
C ILE A 66 9.63 0.21 -1.94
N VAL A 67 8.88 1.28 -1.68
CA VAL A 67 9.35 2.65 -1.88
C VAL A 67 9.61 3.29 -0.52
N ARG A 68 10.84 3.74 -0.31
CA ARG A 68 11.24 4.52 0.86
C ARG A 68 10.94 6.00 0.63
N GLY A 69 10.21 6.61 1.54
CA GLY A 69 9.75 7.98 1.37
C GLY A 69 9.31 8.69 2.64
N SER A 70 9.00 9.97 2.48
CA SER A 70 8.38 10.80 3.50
C SER A 70 7.15 11.47 2.91
N ALA A 71 5.97 10.99 3.31
CA ALA A 71 4.71 11.59 2.89
C ALA A 71 4.54 13.02 3.41
N LEU A 72 5.10 13.32 4.59
CA LEU A 72 5.04 14.66 5.17
C LEU A 72 5.88 15.64 4.34
N LYS A 73 7.15 15.30 4.06
CA LYS A 73 8.02 16.17 3.27
C LYS A 73 7.55 16.34 1.84
N ALA A 74 7.02 15.27 1.23
CA ALA A 74 6.39 15.35 -0.08
C ALA A 74 5.19 16.34 -0.06
N LEU A 75 4.35 16.29 0.97
CA LEU A 75 3.22 17.21 1.12
C LEU A 75 3.66 18.66 1.39
N GLU A 76 4.81 18.86 2.05
CA GLU A 76 5.43 20.17 2.27
C GLU A 76 6.05 20.78 0.99
N GLY A 77 6.11 20.01 -0.11
CA GLY A 77 6.62 20.46 -1.41
C GLY A 77 8.13 20.23 -1.60
N ASP A 78 8.72 19.32 -0.83
CA ASP A 78 10.12 18.91 -1.04
C ASP A 78 10.21 17.96 -2.25
N ALA A 79 10.86 18.44 -3.32
CA ALA A 79 10.96 17.75 -4.59
C ALA A 79 11.63 16.37 -4.49
N GLU A 80 12.56 16.16 -3.54
CA GLU A 80 13.20 14.86 -3.35
C GLU A 80 12.16 13.80 -2.89
N TRP A 81 11.27 14.20 -1.99
CA TRP A 81 10.25 13.32 -1.45
C TRP A 81 9.00 13.23 -2.32
N GLU A 82 8.67 14.30 -3.07
CA GLU A 82 7.65 14.23 -4.13
C GLU A 82 8.00 13.19 -5.19
N ALA A 83 9.29 13.09 -5.57
CA ALA A 83 9.76 12.09 -6.51
C ALA A 83 9.47 10.65 -6.04
N LYS A 84 9.47 10.40 -4.72
CA LYS A 84 9.11 9.09 -4.15
C LYS A 84 7.62 8.78 -4.26
N ILE A 85 6.76 9.78 -4.25
CA ILE A 85 5.32 9.57 -4.53
C ILE A 85 5.10 9.26 -6.01
N ILE A 86 5.86 9.91 -6.91
CA ILE A 86 5.82 9.60 -8.35
C ILE A 86 6.35 8.18 -8.61
N GLU A 87 7.44 7.79 -7.95
CA GLU A 87 7.97 6.42 -7.99
C GLU A 87 6.93 5.39 -7.53
N LEU A 88 6.26 5.66 -6.40
CA LEU A 88 5.16 4.83 -5.90
C LEU A 88 4.02 4.70 -6.92
N ALA A 89 3.62 5.81 -7.55
CA ALA A 89 2.61 5.80 -8.60
C ALA A 89 3.04 4.98 -9.82
N GLY A 90 4.33 5.06 -10.21
CA GLY A 90 4.88 4.23 -11.29
C GLY A 90 4.75 2.73 -11.02
N PHE A 91 4.90 2.29 -9.77
CA PHE A 91 4.65 0.89 -9.41
C PHE A 91 3.18 0.49 -9.45
N LEU A 92 2.25 1.42 -9.20
CA LEU A 92 0.82 1.14 -9.42
C LEU A 92 0.58 0.79 -10.89
N ASP A 93 1.22 1.52 -11.81
CA ASP A 93 1.08 1.29 -13.25
C ASP A 93 1.80 0.03 -13.73
N SER A 94 2.98 -0.28 -13.19
CA SER A 94 3.84 -1.35 -13.72
C SER A 94 3.67 -2.71 -13.03
N TYR A 95 3.34 -2.71 -11.74
CA TYR A 95 3.28 -3.95 -10.92
C TYR A 95 1.87 -4.51 -10.83
N ILE A 96 0.84 -3.66 -10.81
CA ILE A 96 -0.55 -4.08 -10.76
C ILE A 96 -1.07 -4.18 -12.21
N PRO A 97 -1.35 -5.39 -12.73
CA PRO A 97 -1.89 -5.53 -14.07
C PRO A 97 -3.30 -4.93 -14.17
N GLU A 98 -3.67 -4.51 -15.38
CA GLU A 98 -5.02 -4.03 -15.65
C GLU A 98 -6.05 -5.12 -15.29
N PRO A 99 -7.02 -4.85 -14.40
CA PRO A 99 -7.98 -5.85 -13.96
C PRO A 99 -8.97 -6.19 -15.07
N GLU A 100 -9.34 -7.48 -15.16
CA GLU A 100 -10.35 -7.92 -16.12
C GLU A 100 -11.74 -7.40 -15.74
N ARG A 101 -12.32 -6.59 -16.62
CA ARG A 101 -13.64 -5.98 -16.40
C ARG A 101 -14.75 -6.98 -16.77
N ALA A 102 -15.62 -7.27 -15.81
CA ALA A 102 -16.75 -8.19 -15.98
C ALA A 102 -18.00 -7.54 -16.64
N ILE A 103 -17.85 -6.85 -17.78
CA ILE A 103 -18.94 -6.09 -18.42
C ILE A 103 -20.02 -6.96 -19.08
N ASP A 104 -19.69 -8.22 -19.40
CA ASP A 104 -20.60 -9.17 -20.06
C ASP A 104 -21.37 -10.06 -19.07
N LYS A 105 -21.23 -9.83 -17.76
CA LYS A 105 -21.91 -10.58 -16.71
C LYS A 105 -23.20 -9.88 -16.26
N PRO A 106 -24.14 -10.59 -15.59
CA PRO A 106 -25.30 -9.94 -14.97
C PRO A 106 -24.86 -8.82 -14.01
N PHE A 107 -25.65 -7.75 -13.97
CA PHE A 107 -25.39 -6.63 -13.08
C PHE A 107 -25.35 -7.08 -11.61
N LEU A 108 -24.27 -6.74 -10.92
CA LEU A 108 -24.08 -6.95 -9.51
C LEU A 108 -23.25 -5.78 -8.96
N LEU A 109 -23.75 -5.13 -7.92
CA LEU A 109 -23.08 -4.01 -7.27
C LEU A 109 -23.10 -4.22 -5.76
N PRO A 110 -21.94 -4.48 -5.12
CA PRO A 110 -21.83 -4.52 -3.67
C PRO A 110 -22.11 -3.13 -3.08
N ILE A 111 -23.03 -3.03 -2.11
CA ILE A 111 -23.34 -1.75 -1.45
C ILE A 111 -22.20 -1.43 -0.47
N GLU A 112 -21.54 -0.30 -0.69
CA GLU A 112 -20.46 0.19 0.20
C GLU A 112 -21.01 1.05 1.34
N ASP A 113 -21.93 1.97 1.03
CA ASP A 113 -22.56 2.87 2.00
C ASP A 113 -23.96 3.33 1.51
N VAL A 114 -24.77 3.92 2.39
CA VAL A 114 -26.12 4.42 2.11
C VAL A 114 -26.24 5.89 2.50
N PHE A 115 -26.51 6.74 1.52
CA PHE A 115 -26.69 8.18 1.74
C PHE A 115 -28.15 8.58 1.67
N SER A 116 -28.46 9.79 2.12
CA SER A 116 -29.75 10.43 1.90
C SER A 116 -29.50 11.85 1.43
N ILE A 117 -29.83 12.11 0.17
CA ILE A 117 -29.66 13.42 -0.44
C ILE A 117 -31.01 14.13 -0.44
N SER A 118 -31.05 15.27 0.28
CA SER A 118 -32.27 16.06 0.43
C SER A 118 -32.89 16.39 -0.93
N GLY A 119 -34.17 16.08 -1.10
CA GLY A 119 -34.92 16.27 -2.34
C GLY A 119 -34.67 15.24 -3.45
N ARG A 120 -33.82 14.22 -3.23
CA ARG A 120 -33.57 13.14 -4.20
C ARG A 120 -33.92 11.74 -3.65
N GLY A 121 -33.74 11.53 -2.35
CA GLY A 121 -33.95 10.22 -1.70
C GLY A 121 -32.62 9.55 -1.35
N THR A 122 -32.61 8.21 -1.34
CA THR A 122 -31.42 7.37 -1.14
C THR A 122 -30.37 7.61 -2.22
#